data_AF-A0A9E5UNQ6-F1
#
_entry.id   AF-A0A9E5UNQ6-F1
#
_cell.length_a   1.000
_cell.length_b   1.000
_cell.length_c   1.000
_cell.angle_alpha   90.00
_cell.angle_beta   90.00
_cell.angle_gamma   90.00
#
_symmetry.space_group_name_H-M   'P 1'
#
loop_
_entity.id
_entity.type
_entity.pdbx_description
1 polymer ?
#
loop_
_entity_poly.entity_id
_entity_poly.type
_entity_poly.pdbx_seq_one_letter_code
_entity_poly.pdbx_strand_id
1 'polypeptide(L)'
;MLPVFEWRTSNELYLLGWLLGMFFWLAWVNLLLISLFELTSDTQDQQSSTARALGLEKTRLFVKGLLWLGSLWWLAGVFFLIGLAPWALGLLGLMGMSLWLVYLHPNWFAPHEYYRIACDAIFCYPVLLLFN
;
A
#
# COMPACT_ATOMS: atom_id res chain seq x y z
N MET A 1 36.92 22.24 -1.28
CA MET A 1 36.33 20.99 -1.79
C MET A 1 35.37 20.40 -0.74
N LEU A 2 34.29 21.11 -0.41
CA LEU A 2 33.28 20.71 0.59
C LEU A 2 31.80 20.81 0.14
N PRO A 3 31.38 21.54 -0.92
CA PRO A 3 29.94 21.67 -1.21
C PRO A 3 29.32 20.46 -1.93
N VAL A 4 30.13 19.66 -2.65
CA VAL A 4 29.62 18.51 -3.42
C VAL A 4 29.27 17.32 -2.52
N PHE A 5 29.96 17.17 -1.39
CA PHE A 5 29.75 16.04 -0.48
C PHE A 5 28.46 16.21 0.34
N GLU A 6 28.20 17.42 0.86
CA GLU A 6 26.98 17.74 1.62
C GLU A 6 25.71 17.64 0.76
N TRP A 7 25.78 18.07 -0.51
CA TRP A 7 24.64 18.05 -1.43
C TRP A 7 24.23 16.62 -1.85
N ARG A 8 25.19 15.69 -1.89
CA ARG A 8 24.90 14.27 -2.14
C ARG A 8 24.20 13.62 -0.95
N THR A 9 24.67 13.88 0.26
CA THR A 9 24.10 13.29 1.49
C THR A 9 22.66 13.73 1.78
N SER A 10 22.31 14.98 1.46
CA SER A 10 20.94 15.49 1.69
C SER A 10 19.92 14.83 0.76
N ASN A 11 20.22 14.71 -0.54
CA ASN A 11 19.33 14.06 -1.52
C ASN A 11 19.11 12.58 -1.22
N GLU A 12 20.14 11.87 -0.76
CA GLU A 12 20.04 10.46 -0.34
C GLU A 12 19.13 10.31 0.89
N LEU A 13 19.21 11.23 1.86
CA LEU A 13 18.33 11.24 3.03
C LEU A 13 16.87 11.51 2.66
N TYR A 14 16.60 12.47 1.75
CA TYR A 14 15.25 12.76 1.27
C TYR A 14 14.66 11.58 0.50
N LEU A 15 15.44 10.95 -0.36
CA LEU A 15 15.04 9.75 -1.09
C LEU A 15 14.69 8.62 -0.11
N LEU A 16 15.56 8.35 0.86
CA LEU A 16 15.33 7.33 1.87
C LEU A 16 14.07 7.61 2.68
N GLY A 17 13.90 8.84 3.16
CA GLY A 17 12.71 9.26 3.92
C GLY A 17 11.43 9.10 3.10
N TRP A 18 11.47 9.44 1.81
CA TRP A 18 10.35 9.26 0.90
C TRP A 18 10.00 7.78 0.70
N LEU A 19 11.00 6.93 0.43
CA LEU A 19 10.81 5.49 0.24
C LEU A 19 10.26 4.81 1.49
N LEU A 20 10.81 5.14 2.67
CA LEU A 20 10.32 4.63 3.95
C LEU A 20 8.90 5.12 4.26
N GLY A 21 8.61 6.39 3.98
CA GLY A 21 7.27 6.95 4.13
C GLY A 21 6.24 6.21 3.26
N MET A 22 6.58 5.95 2.00
CA MET A 22 5.71 5.20 1.09
C MET A 22 5.55 3.74 1.52
N PHE A 23 6.62 3.08 1.96
CA PHE A 23 6.56 1.72 2.48
C PHE A 23 5.66 1.63 3.72
N PHE A 24 5.83 2.56 4.67
CA PHE A 24 4.96 2.66 5.85
C PHE A 24 3.50 2.92 5.46
N TRP A 25 3.26 3.80 4.49
CA TRP A 25 1.91 4.07 3.99
C TRP A 25 1.25 2.81 3.45
N LEU A 26 1.94 2.07 2.58
CA LEU A 26 1.46 0.80 2.06
C LEU A 26 1.20 -0.20 3.19
N ALA A 27 2.07 -0.25 4.20
CA ALA A 27 1.88 -1.14 5.33
C ALA A 27 0.66 -0.80 6.18
N TRP A 28 0.41 0.48 6.39
CA TRP A 28 -0.78 0.92 7.10
C TRP A 28 -2.06 0.63 6.31
N VAL A 29 -2.08 0.93 5.01
CA VAL A 29 -3.22 0.60 4.14
C VAL A 29 -3.46 -0.90 4.09
N ASN A 30 -2.40 -1.71 4.07
CA ASN A 30 -2.49 -3.17 4.14
C ASN A 30 -3.25 -3.65 5.38
N LEU A 31 -2.90 -3.15 6.57
CA LEU A 31 -3.59 -3.49 7.82
C LEU A 31 -5.06 -3.06 7.82
N LEU A 32 -5.34 -1.86 7.29
CA LEU A 32 -6.72 -1.36 7.17
C LEU A 32 -7.54 -2.18 6.17
N LEU A 33 -6.92 -2.66 5.10
CA LEU A 33 -7.57 -3.50 4.11
C LEU A 33 -7.92 -4.86 4.70
N ILE A 34 -6.98 -5.51 5.41
CA ILE A 34 -7.24 -6.75 6.17
C ILE A 34 -8.42 -6.54 7.13
N SER A 35 -8.39 -5.48 7.94
CA SER A 35 -9.47 -5.18 8.89
C SER A 35 -10.83 -4.95 8.21
N LEU A 36 -10.84 -4.35 7.02
CA LEU A 36 -12.06 -4.18 6.22
C LEU A 36 -12.64 -5.53 5.77
N PHE A 37 -11.79 -6.48 5.37
CA PHE A 37 -12.22 -7.83 4.99
C PHE A 37 -12.75 -8.61 6.18
N GLU A 38 -12.08 -8.55 7.34
CA GLU A 38 -12.56 -9.18 8.59
C GLU A 38 -13.94 -8.62 8.98
N LEU A 39 -14.12 -7.30 8.93
CA LEU A 39 -15.41 -6.65 9.18
C LEU A 39 -16.51 -7.13 8.21
N THR A 40 -16.15 -7.37 6.94
CA THR A 40 -17.09 -7.85 5.92
C THR A 40 -17.48 -9.30 6.18
N SER A 41 -16.54 -10.15 6.58
CA SER A 41 -16.79 -11.55 6.94
C SER A 41 -17.71 -11.66 8.15
N ASP A 42 -17.44 -10.90 9.22
CA ASP A 42 -18.25 -10.88 10.43
C ASP A 42 -19.70 -10.44 10.17
N THR A 43 -19.92 -9.57 9.17
CA THR A 43 -21.27 -9.13 8.79
C THR A 43 -22.08 -10.17 8.00
N GLN A 44 -21.43 -11.12 7.33
CA GLN A 44 -22.14 -12.21 6.64
C GLN A 44 -22.66 -13.26 7.63
N ASP A 45 -21.96 -13.46 8.75
CA ASP A 45 -22.28 -14.53 9.70
C ASP A 45 -23.30 -14.15 10.80
N GLN A 46 -23.54 -12.87 11.10
CA GLN A 46 -24.54 -12.46 12.11
C GLN A 46 -25.27 -11.13 11.80
N GLN A 47 -26.48 -11.25 11.23
CA GLN A 47 -27.55 -10.25 11.06
C GLN A 47 -27.14 -8.82 10.63
N SER A 48 -27.47 -8.49 9.38
CA SER A 48 -27.32 -7.17 8.77
C SER A 48 -28.20 -6.11 9.45
N SER A 49 -27.68 -5.41 10.46
CA SER A 49 -28.28 -4.15 10.91
C SER A 49 -27.81 -3.02 10.00
N THR A 50 -28.73 -2.15 9.58
CA THR A 50 -28.47 -1.00 8.70
C THR A 50 -27.39 -0.08 9.27
N ALA A 51 -27.29 0.02 10.60
CA ALA A 51 -26.27 0.80 11.30
C ALA A 51 -24.84 0.25 11.11
N ARG A 52 -24.65 -1.08 11.02
CA ARG A 52 -23.34 -1.69 10.70
C ARG A 52 -22.98 -1.55 9.23
N ALA A 53 -23.95 -1.69 8.33
CA ALA A 53 -23.74 -1.51 6.88
C ALA A 53 -23.27 -0.09 6.54
N LEU A 54 -23.86 0.93 7.17
CA LEU A 54 -23.42 2.33 7.06
C LEU A 54 -21.98 2.55 7.54
N GLY A 55 -21.53 1.79 8.56
CA GLY A 55 -20.15 1.81 9.02
C GLY A 55 -19.19 1.18 8.00
N LEU A 56 -19.57 0.04 7.42
CA LEU A 56 -18.77 -0.67 6.42
C LEU A 56 -18.57 0.15 5.14
N GLU A 57 -19.60 0.83 4.63
CA GLU A 57 -19.47 1.71 3.47
C GLU A 57 -18.52 2.88 3.72
N LYS A 58 -18.59 3.49 4.91
CA LYS A 58 -17.68 4.57 5.30
C LYS A 58 -16.24 4.09 5.41
N THR A 59 -16.01 2.93 6.04
CA THR A 59 -14.67 2.32 6.13
C THR A 59 -14.14 1.97 4.74
N ARG A 60 -14.99 1.42 3.86
CA ARG A 60 -14.62 1.11 2.47
C ARG A 60 -14.24 2.36 1.67
N LEU A 61 -14.97 3.46 1.86
CA LEU A 61 -14.66 4.75 1.22
C LEU A 61 -13.36 5.34 1.78
N PHE A 62 -13.14 5.22 3.08
CA PHE A 62 -11.91 5.66 3.73
C PHE A 62 -10.68 4.91 3.20
N VAL A 63 -10.72 3.57 3.15
CA VAL A 63 -9.63 2.76 2.57
C VAL A 63 -9.40 3.09 1.10
N LYS A 64 -10.47 3.28 0.31
CA LYS A 64 -10.37 3.73 -1.09
C LYS A 64 -9.67 5.08 -1.21
N GLY A 65 -9.99 6.02 -0.34
CA GLY A 65 -9.34 7.33 -0.28
C GLY A 65 -7.85 7.21 0.00
N LEU A 66 -7.46 6.35 0.94
CA LEU A 66 -6.04 6.10 1.26
C LEU A 66 -5.28 5.43 0.11
N LEU A 67 -5.92 4.48 -0.60
CA LEU A 67 -5.34 3.85 -1.79
C LEU A 67 -5.10 4.87 -2.91
N TRP A 68 -6.08 5.75 -3.16
CA TRP A 68 -5.92 6.84 -4.13
C TRP A 68 -4.83 7.81 -3.72
N LEU A 69 -4.80 8.24 -2.46
CA LEU A 69 -3.79 9.15 -1.95
C LEU A 69 -2.39 8.54 -2.03
N GLY A 70 -2.24 7.26 -1.70
CA GLY A 70 -1.00 6.52 -1.89
C GLY A 70 -0.59 6.42 -3.37
N SER A 71 -1.54 6.22 -4.27
CA SER A 71 -1.28 6.17 -5.72
C SER A 71 -0.79 7.52 -6.26
N LEU A 72 -1.40 8.62 -5.80
CA LEU A 72 -0.96 9.97 -6.14
C LEU A 72 0.42 10.28 -5.57
N TRP A 73 0.69 9.86 -4.33
CA TRP A 73 2.01 9.99 -3.74
C TRP A 73 3.05 9.21 -4.56
N TRP A 74 2.78 7.94 -4.89
CA TRP A 74 3.65 7.14 -5.76
C TRP A 74 3.91 7.79 -7.12
N LEU A 75 2.88 8.32 -7.79
CA LEU A 75 3.03 9.05 -9.06
C LEU A 75 3.94 10.27 -8.92
N ALA A 76 3.84 11.01 -7.81
CA ALA A 76 4.78 12.10 -7.53
C ALA A 76 6.22 11.56 -7.40
N GLY A 77 6.41 10.41 -6.74
CA GLY A 77 7.70 9.73 -6.67
C GLY A 77 8.25 9.35 -8.03
N VAL A 78 7.42 8.78 -8.91
CA VAL A 78 7.81 8.47 -10.30
C VAL A 78 8.20 9.74 -11.05
N PHE A 79 7.45 10.83 -10.90
CA PHE A 79 7.75 12.07 -11.61
C PHE A 79 9.07 12.71 -11.15
N PHE A 80 9.36 12.71 -9.84
CA PHE A 80 10.51 13.42 -9.28
C PHE A 80 11.76 12.55 -9.02
N LEU A 81 11.61 11.24 -8.80
CA LEU A 81 12.66 10.38 -8.24
C LEU A 81 13.03 9.17 -9.13
N ILE A 82 12.39 8.98 -10.29
CA ILE A 82 12.63 7.81 -11.16
C ILE A 82 14.09 7.67 -11.63
N GLY A 83 14.79 8.79 -11.82
CA GLY A 83 16.21 8.78 -12.20
C GLY A 83 17.16 8.33 -11.08
N LEU A 84 16.70 8.31 -9.82
CA LEU A 84 17.52 7.99 -8.66
C LEU A 84 17.34 6.53 -8.20
N ALA A 85 16.10 6.04 -8.17
CA ALA A 85 15.80 4.70 -7.67
C ALA A 85 14.64 4.03 -8.44
N PRO A 86 14.81 3.75 -9.75
CA PRO A 86 13.73 3.25 -10.60
C PRO A 86 13.18 1.91 -10.11
N TRP A 87 14.05 1.01 -9.67
CA TRP A 87 13.68 -0.31 -9.17
C TRP A 87 12.88 -0.24 -7.86
N ALA A 88 13.29 0.62 -6.92
CA ALA A 88 12.57 0.79 -5.67
C ALA A 88 11.15 1.35 -5.89
N LEU A 89 11.01 2.34 -6.79
CA LEU A 89 9.71 2.88 -7.17
C LEU A 89 8.85 1.86 -7.91
N GLY A 90 9.45 1.04 -8.79
CA GLY A 90 8.77 -0.06 -9.47
C GLY A 90 8.17 -1.05 -8.47
N LEU A 91 8.94 -1.45 -7.45
CA LEU A 91 8.46 -2.38 -6.42
C LEU A 91 7.36 -1.79 -5.55
N LEU A 92 7.51 -0.54 -5.10
CA LEU A 92 6.45 0.16 -4.36
C LEU A 92 5.16 0.28 -5.21
N GLY A 93 5.32 0.49 -6.51
CA GLY A 93 4.21 0.49 -7.47
C GLY A 93 3.52 -0.86 -7.55
N LEU A 94 4.29 -1.95 -7.67
CA LEU A 94 3.76 -3.32 -7.66
C LEU A 94 3.03 -3.64 -6.35
N MET A 95 3.60 -3.28 -5.20
CA MET A 95 2.93 -3.45 -3.90
C MET A 95 1.59 -2.70 -3.85
N GLY A 96 1.56 -1.45 -4.31
CA GLY A 96 0.34 -0.65 -4.39
C GLY A 96 -0.70 -1.23 -5.35
N MET A 97 -0.27 -1.74 -6.51
CA MET A 97 -1.15 -2.43 -7.47
C MET A 97 -1.75 -3.69 -6.87
N SER A 98 -0.98 -4.48 -6.12
CA SER A 98 -1.48 -5.67 -5.44
C SER A 98 -2.56 -5.33 -4.40
N LEU A 99 -2.38 -4.25 -3.62
CA LEU A 99 -3.42 -3.78 -2.69
C LEU A 99 -4.68 -3.30 -3.41
N TRP A 100 -4.55 -2.65 -4.57
CA TRP A 100 -5.70 -2.31 -5.42
C TRP A 100 -6.44 -3.55 -5.91
N LEU A 101 -5.71 -4.58 -6.34
CA LEU A 101 -6.32 -5.84 -6.79
C LEU A 101 -7.09 -6.51 -5.66
N VAL A 102 -6.52 -6.58 -4.45
CA VAL A 102 -7.20 -7.12 -3.28
C VAL A 102 -8.47 -6.32 -2.96
N TYR A 103 -8.40 -4.99 -2.98
CA TYR A 103 -9.55 -4.12 -2.74
C TYR A 103 -10.67 -4.25 -3.80
N LEU A 104 -10.31 -4.36 -5.08
CA LEU A 104 -11.27 -4.39 -6.19
C LEU A 104 -11.94 -5.75 -6.38
N HIS A 105 -11.27 -6.84 -6.01
CA HIS A 105 -11.74 -8.20 -6.19
C HIS A 105 -12.03 -8.93 -4.86
N PRO A 106 -12.88 -8.39 -3.97
CA PRO A 106 -13.11 -8.99 -2.66
C PRO A 106 -13.67 -10.40 -2.75
N ASN A 107 -14.49 -10.71 -3.76
CA ASN A 107 -15.05 -12.05 -3.94
C ASN A 107 -14.00 -13.12 -4.26
N TRP A 108 -12.84 -12.74 -4.81
CA TRP A 108 -11.77 -13.68 -5.12
C TRP A 108 -10.88 -13.94 -3.90
N PHE A 109 -10.69 -12.92 -3.07
CA PHE A 109 -9.78 -12.97 -1.93
C PHE A 109 -10.47 -13.28 -0.59
N ALA A 110 -11.78 -13.07 -0.47
CA ALA A 110 -12.52 -13.38 0.75
C ALA A 110 -12.58 -14.88 1.11
N PRO A 111 -12.74 -15.82 0.15
CA PRO A 111 -12.74 -17.24 0.48
C PRO A 111 -11.44 -17.66 1.16
N HIS A 112 -11.53 -18.45 2.24
CA HIS A 112 -10.36 -19.04 2.93
C HIS A 112 -9.30 -18.01 3.38
N GLU A 113 -9.68 -16.75 3.61
CA GLU A 113 -8.77 -15.69 4.06
C GLU A 113 -7.61 -15.39 3.08
N TYR A 114 -7.78 -15.66 1.77
CA TYR A 114 -6.74 -15.38 0.77
C TYR A 114 -6.33 -13.90 0.72
N TYR A 115 -7.21 -12.97 1.13
CA TYR A 115 -6.90 -11.56 1.27
C TYR A 115 -5.71 -11.33 2.21
N ARG A 116 -5.61 -12.10 3.31
CA ARG A 116 -4.52 -11.96 4.30
C ARG A 116 -3.19 -12.39 3.71
N ILE A 117 -3.18 -13.55 3.05
CA ILE A 117 -1.99 -14.08 2.37
C ILE A 117 -1.53 -13.11 1.28
N ALA A 118 -2.45 -12.63 0.44
CA ALA A 118 -2.14 -11.69 -0.63
C ALA A 118 -1.59 -10.35 -0.08
N CYS A 119 -2.21 -9.83 0.97
CA CYS A 119 -1.78 -8.64 1.68
C CYS A 119 -0.37 -8.80 2.29
N ASP A 120 -0.08 -9.88 2.99
CA ASP A 120 1.23 -10.08 3.61
C ASP A 120 2.32 -10.37 2.57
N ALA A 121 1.99 -11.06 1.47
CA ALA A 121 2.92 -11.39 0.40
C ALA A 121 3.51 -10.16 -0.32
N ILE A 122 2.84 -9.00 -0.29
CA ILE A 122 3.38 -7.78 -0.92
C ILE A 122 4.71 -7.36 -0.29
N PHE A 123 4.92 -7.65 1.00
CA PHE A 123 6.18 -7.31 1.70
C PHE A 123 7.33 -8.25 1.37
N CYS A 124 7.09 -9.31 0.59
CA CYS A 124 8.15 -10.13 0.03
C CYS A 124 8.73 -9.53 -1.26
N TYR A 125 8.08 -8.54 -1.89
CA TYR A 125 8.55 -7.95 -3.14
C TYR A 125 9.96 -7.32 -3.05
N PRO A 126 10.37 -6.66 -1.95
CA PRO A 126 11.74 -6.16 -1.80
C PRO A 126 12.83 -7.23 -1.96
N VAL A 127 12.53 -8.52 -1.74
CA VAL A 127 13.48 -9.62 -1.97
C VAL A 127 13.94 -9.67 -3.44
N LEU A 128 13.11 -9.19 -4.37
CA LEU A 128 13.46 -9.11 -5.80
C LEU A 128 14.63 -8.16 -6.08
N LEU A 129 14.91 -7.19 -5.18
CA LEU A 129 16.10 -6.33 -5.31
C LEU A 129 17.41 -7.09 -5.14
N LEU A 130 17.40 -8.26 -4.49
CA LEU A 130 18.60 -9.06 -4.27
C LEU A 130 19.08 -9.76 -5.56
N PHE A 131 18.23 -9.83 -6.58
CA PHE A 131 18.48 -10.57 -7.82
C PHE A 131 18.65 -9.65 -9.04
N ASN A 132 18.87 -8.36 -8.82
CA ASN A 132 18.99 -7.32 -9.82
C ASN A 132 20.36 -6.65 -9.78
#